data_AF-A0A0F9KUC3-F1
#
_entry.id   AF-A0A0F9KUC3-F1
#
_cell.length_a   1.000
_cell.length_b   1.000
_cell.length_c   1.000
_cell.angle_alpha   90.00
_cell.angle_beta   90.00
_cell.angle_gamma   90.00
#
_symmetry.space_group_name_H-M   'P 1'
#
loop_
_entity.id
_entity.type
_entity.pdbx_description
1 polymer ?
#
loop_
_entity_poly.entity_id
_entity_poly.type
_entity_poly.pdbx_seq_one_letter_code
_entity_poly.pdbx_strand_id
1 'polypeptide(L)'
;MCTKHYCHIVPPYILEALAKRGNSSCKKALNDSQRFLERRRTVLNNLMVREFEDGNGDRFIYDSQNKNEQRVALVRQEGDDPTQDETANKAYETSGFVRDYFKDTFGLDSIDGNGLDVISNIHYGQAYNNAFWDGDEMTYGDGDGEEFTNFASAIDVVAHELAHGVTQFLSNLEYQSQPGALNEHFSDVFGTIIKQKYLKQNISEADWLIGDSIVTEAFPGVALRS
;
A
#
# COMPACT_ATOMS: atom_id res chain seq x y z
N MET A 1 24.62 12.21 -5.04
CA MET A 1 23.26 12.19 -5.64
C MET A 1 22.63 10.87 -5.23
N CYS A 2 21.56 10.91 -4.44
CA CYS A 2 20.86 9.71 -3.99
C CYS A 2 19.99 9.21 -5.16
N THR A 3 20.36 8.07 -5.74
CA THR A 3 19.75 7.54 -6.99
C THR A 3 18.72 6.44 -6.75
N LYS A 4 18.36 6.16 -5.50
CA LYS A 4 17.45 5.06 -5.18
C LYS A 4 16.16 5.63 -4.59
N HIS A 5 15.16 5.80 -5.45
CA HIS A 5 13.80 6.08 -5.04
C HIS A 5 13.07 4.74 -5.02
N TYR A 6 12.42 4.44 -3.89
CA TYR A 6 11.70 3.21 -3.66
C TYR A 6 10.24 3.51 -3.37
N CYS A 7 9.31 2.76 -3.96
CA CYS A 7 7.87 2.92 -3.74
C CYS A 7 7.43 1.90 -2.70
N HIS A 8 7.29 2.39 -1.46
CA HIS A 8 6.77 1.67 -0.31
C HIS A 8 6.51 2.68 0.81
N ILE A 9 5.44 2.48 1.57
CA ILE A 9 4.96 3.48 2.54
C ILE A 9 6.02 3.93 3.54
N VAL A 10 6.83 3.02 4.11
CA VAL A 10 7.89 3.36 5.08
C VAL A 10 9.19 3.70 4.34
N PRO A 11 9.64 4.96 4.29
CA PRO A 11 10.80 5.31 3.48
C PRO A 11 12.09 4.58 3.90
N PRO A 12 12.99 4.25 2.96
CA PRO A 12 14.21 3.49 3.26
C PRO A 12 15.09 4.14 4.32
N TYR A 13 15.13 5.48 4.38
CA TYR A 13 15.94 6.19 5.38
C TYR A 13 15.38 6.03 6.81
N ILE A 14 14.06 5.84 6.95
CA ILE A 14 13.42 5.54 8.25
C ILE A 14 13.77 4.10 8.64
N LEU A 15 13.59 3.14 7.74
CA LEU A 15 13.99 1.74 7.96
C LEU A 15 15.48 1.63 8.33
N GLU A 16 16.35 2.37 7.64
CA GLU A 16 17.79 2.40 7.91
C GLU A 16 18.09 3.01 9.29
N ALA A 17 17.42 4.11 9.66
CA ALA A 17 17.60 4.76 10.95
C ALA A 17 17.18 3.85 12.11
N LEU A 18 16.05 3.15 11.99
CA LEU A 18 15.57 2.19 12.99
C LEU A 18 16.43 0.92 13.03
N ALA A 19 16.87 0.41 11.86
CA ALA A 19 17.80 -0.70 11.80
C ALA A 19 19.15 -0.40 12.49
N LYS A 20 19.65 0.84 12.36
CA LYS A 20 20.85 1.31 13.08
C LYS A 20 20.66 1.38 14.59
N ARG A 21 19.42 1.50 15.07
CA ARG A 21 19.05 1.45 16.49
C ARG A 21 18.84 0.03 17.02
N GLY A 22 18.95 -0.98 16.16
CA GLY A 22 18.86 -2.40 16.55
C GLY A 22 17.58 -3.09 16.09
N ASN A 23 16.64 -2.40 15.45
CA ASN A 23 15.41 -3.02 14.97
C ASN A 23 15.71 -3.98 13.79
N SER A 24 15.57 -5.29 14.05
CA SER A 24 15.87 -6.33 13.07
C SER A 24 14.79 -6.46 11.98
N SER A 25 13.55 -6.12 12.29
CA SER A 25 12.40 -6.14 11.38
C SER A 25 12.53 -5.08 10.29
N CYS A 26 12.92 -3.86 10.66
CA CYS A 26 13.26 -2.78 9.74
C CYS A 26 14.44 -3.15 8.83
N LYS A 27 15.45 -3.86 9.36
CA LYS A 27 16.57 -4.36 8.55
C LYS A 27 16.12 -5.40 7.52
N LYS A 28 15.20 -6.31 7.88
CA LYS A 28 14.62 -7.28 6.95
C LYS A 28 13.82 -6.59 5.86
N ALA A 29 12.92 -5.68 6.23
CA ALA A 29 12.12 -4.89 5.28
C ALA A 29 12.99 -4.10 4.29
N LEU A 30 14.09 -3.49 4.77
CA LEU A 30 15.04 -2.77 3.93
C LEU A 30 15.74 -3.68 2.90
N ASN A 31 16.07 -4.92 3.29
CA ASN A 31 16.68 -5.88 2.38
C ASN A 31 15.69 -6.35 1.30
N ASP A 32 14.45 -6.63 1.70
CA ASP A 32 13.40 -7.08 0.78
C ASP A 32 12.95 -5.99 -0.20
N SER A 33 13.11 -4.71 0.16
CA SER A 33 12.79 -3.55 -0.70
C SER A 33 13.45 -3.62 -2.09
N GLN A 34 14.62 -4.26 -2.22
CA GLN A 34 15.28 -4.44 -3.52
C GLN A 34 14.54 -5.44 -4.43
N ARG A 35 14.01 -6.53 -3.86
CA ARG A 35 13.26 -7.55 -4.60
C ARG A 35 11.99 -6.97 -5.22
N PHE A 36 11.29 -6.11 -4.47
CA PHE A 36 10.06 -5.47 -4.96
C PHE A 36 10.31 -4.44 -6.05
N LEU A 37 11.42 -3.70 -5.97
CA LEU A 37 11.83 -2.81 -7.05
C LEU A 37 12.02 -3.53 -8.37
N GLU A 38 12.68 -4.69 -8.35
CA GLU A 38 12.92 -5.49 -9.56
C GLU A 38 11.61 -6.00 -10.16
N ARG A 39 10.69 -6.46 -9.31
CA ARG A 39 9.35 -6.86 -9.73
C ARG A 39 8.59 -5.70 -10.35
N ARG A 40 8.49 -4.56 -9.66
CA ARG A 40 7.79 -3.37 -10.16
C ARG A 40 8.38 -2.87 -11.46
N ARG A 41 9.70 -2.79 -11.58
CA ARG A 41 10.37 -2.42 -12.83
C ARG A 41 10.00 -3.39 -13.96
N THR A 42 9.94 -4.68 -13.68
CA THR A 42 9.55 -5.69 -14.68
C THR A 42 8.11 -5.50 -15.13
N VAL A 43 7.18 -5.25 -14.20
CA VAL A 43 5.76 -4.97 -14.52
C VAL A 43 5.62 -3.69 -15.34
N LEU A 44 6.26 -2.59 -14.91
CA LEU A 44 6.21 -1.30 -15.62
C LEU A 44 6.79 -1.39 -17.04
N ASN A 45 7.89 -2.12 -17.22
CA ASN A 45 8.49 -2.31 -18.55
C ASN A 45 7.56 -3.09 -19.51
N ASN A 46 6.68 -3.93 -18.96
CA ASN A 46 5.74 -4.75 -19.72
C ASN A 46 4.33 -4.16 -19.76
N LEU A 47 4.12 -2.94 -19.23
CA LEU A 47 2.80 -2.33 -19.14
C LEU A 47 2.09 -2.21 -20.50
N MET A 48 2.84 -1.90 -21.57
CA MET A 48 2.31 -1.77 -22.94
C MET A 48 1.98 -3.10 -23.62
N VAL A 49 2.47 -4.22 -23.06
CA VAL A 49 2.30 -5.58 -23.61
C VAL A 49 1.38 -6.42 -22.71
N ARG A 50 0.91 -5.85 -21.60
CA ARG A 50 -0.05 -6.50 -20.70
C ARG A 50 -1.34 -6.73 -21.47
N GLU A 51 -1.73 -7.99 -21.64
CA GLU A 51 -3.11 -8.30 -21.99
C GLU A 51 -3.95 -7.88 -20.78
N PHE A 52 -4.88 -6.94 -20.99
CA PHE A 52 -5.86 -6.59 -19.97
C PHE A 52 -6.71 -7.85 -19.75
N GLU A 53 -6.55 -8.49 -18.59
CA GLU A 53 -7.50 -9.52 -18.17
C GLU A 53 -8.82 -8.79 -17.89
N ASP A 54 -9.92 -9.27 -18.47
CA ASP A 54 -11.27 -8.77 -18.21
C ASP A 54 -11.59 -8.99 -16.72
N GLY A 55 -11.32 -7.98 -15.89
CA GLY A 55 -11.71 -7.93 -14.48
C GLY A 55 -12.99 -7.12 -14.29
N ASN A 56 -13.70 -7.36 -13.19
CA ASN A 56 -14.88 -6.56 -12.80
C ASN A 56 -14.55 -5.57 -11.67
N GLY A 57 -13.26 -5.33 -11.44
CA GLY A 57 -12.75 -4.61 -10.27
C GLY A 57 -12.96 -5.40 -8.98
N ASP A 58 -13.03 -6.73 -9.04
CA ASP A 58 -13.37 -7.57 -7.90
C ASP A 58 -12.22 -7.58 -6.88
N ARG A 59 -12.56 -7.66 -5.59
CA ARG A 59 -11.58 -7.73 -4.52
C ARG A 59 -11.17 -9.17 -4.24
N PHE A 60 -9.87 -9.39 -4.05
CA PHE A 60 -9.32 -10.67 -3.58
C PHE A 60 -8.32 -10.44 -2.45
N ILE A 61 -8.59 -11.06 -1.30
CA ILE A 61 -7.74 -10.99 -0.11
C ILE A 61 -7.05 -12.33 0.08
N TYR A 62 -5.73 -12.32 0.01
CA TYR A 62 -4.88 -13.48 0.23
C TYR A 62 -4.12 -13.35 1.55
N ASP A 63 -4.08 -14.44 2.32
CA ASP A 63 -3.21 -14.60 3.47
C ASP A 63 -1.87 -15.20 3.02
N SER A 64 -0.78 -14.48 3.25
CA SER A 64 0.60 -14.91 2.94
C SER A 64 1.14 -15.91 3.98
N GLN A 65 0.42 -16.16 5.07
CA GLN A 65 0.74 -17.11 6.13
C GLN A 65 2.11 -16.85 6.77
N ASN A 66 2.48 -15.58 6.94
CA ASN A 66 3.80 -15.14 7.43
C ASN A 66 4.98 -15.58 6.52
N LYS A 67 4.72 -15.98 5.29
CA LYS A 67 5.74 -16.29 4.28
C LYS A 67 6.07 -15.03 3.48
N ASN A 68 7.26 -14.99 2.90
CA ASN A 68 7.67 -13.92 1.97
C ASN A 68 7.19 -14.23 0.54
N GLU A 69 5.93 -14.63 0.42
CA GLU A 69 5.25 -15.11 -0.79
C GLU A 69 3.82 -14.54 -0.82
N GLN A 70 3.41 -13.99 -1.97
CA GLN A 70 2.04 -13.49 -2.19
C GLN A 70 1.15 -14.63 -2.71
N ARG A 71 -0.17 -14.43 -2.63
CA ARG A 71 -1.20 -15.34 -3.14
C ARG A 71 -1.11 -16.77 -2.62
N VAL A 72 -0.73 -16.93 -1.35
CA VAL A 72 -0.56 -18.26 -0.73
C VAL A 72 -1.92 -18.92 -0.45
N ALA A 73 -2.84 -18.20 0.19
CA ALA A 73 -4.19 -18.71 0.46
C ALA A 73 -5.24 -17.60 0.24
N LEU A 74 -6.17 -17.81 -0.69
CA LEU A 74 -7.33 -16.92 -0.83
C LEU A 74 -8.23 -17.11 0.40
N VAL A 75 -8.45 -16.03 1.16
CA VAL A 75 -9.24 -16.07 2.40
C VAL A 75 -10.56 -15.31 2.28
N ARG A 76 -10.66 -14.34 1.37
CA ARG A 76 -11.90 -13.61 1.11
C ARG A 76 -11.90 -13.03 -0.30
N GLN A 77 -13.03 -13.05 -0.99
CA GLN A 77 -13.20 -12.41 -2.29
C GLN A 77 -14.51 -11.59 -2.37
N GLU A 78 -14.72 -10.89 -3.49
CA GLU A 78 -15.90 -10.08 -3.73
C GLU A 78 -17.20 -10.87 -3.47
N GLY A 79 -18.08 -10.29 -2.65
CA GLY A 79 -19.37 -10.89 -2.28
C GLY A 79 -19.32 -11.88 -1.13
N ASP A 80 -18.14 -12.29 -0.64
CA ASP A 80 -18.04 -13.20 0.49
C ASP A 80 -18.42 -12.53 1.83
N ASP A 81 -19.01 -13.34 2.71
CA ASP A 81 -19.23 -13.01 4.11
C ASP A 81 -17.89 -12.73 4.84
N PRO A 82 -17.90 -11.93 5.92
CA PRO A 82 -16.71 -11.71 6.75
C PRO A 82 -16.10 -13.01 7.29
N THR A 83 -14.77 -13.03 7.38
CA THR A 83 -14.01 -14.16 7.94
C THR A 83 -13.73 -13.95 9.43
N GLN A 84 -13.10 -14.93 10.09
CA GLN A 84 -12.63 -14.79 11.47
C GLN A 84 -11.37 -13.92 11.60
N ASP A 85 -10.67 -13.66 10.49
CA ASP A 85 -9.49 -12.81 10.47
C ASP A 85 -9.90 -11.36 10.24
N GLU A 86 -9.75 -10.55 11.28
CA GLU A 86 -10.05 -9.12 11.25
C GLU A 86 -9.16 -8.34 10.27
N THR A 87 -7.93 -8.79 10.04
CA THR A 87 -7.03 -8.16 9.07
C THR A 87 -7.56 -8.37 7.65
N ALA A 88 -8.02 -9.58 7.33
CA ALA A 88 -8.65 -9.87 6.05
C ALA A 88 -9.93 -9.05 5.85
N ASN A 89 -10.74 -8.92 6.89
CA ASN A 89 -11.95 -8.10 6.84
C ASN A 89 -11.63 -6.62 6.63
N LYS A 90 -10.59 -6.11 7.30
CA LYS A 90 -10.20 -4.71 7.19
C LYS A 90 -9.59 -4.39 5.84
N ALA A 91 -8.70 -5.24 5.33
CA ALA A 91 -8.14 -5.12 3.99
C ALA A 91 -9.22 -5.12 2.91
N TYR A 92 -10.24 -5.99 3.04
CA TYR A 92 -11.40 -6.03 2.14
C TYR A 92 -12.21 -4.72 2.16
N GLU A 93 -12.44 -4.17 3.35
CA GLU A 93 -13.17 -2.93 3.54
C GLU A 93 -12.41 -1.72 2.97
N THR A 94 -11.14 -1.54 3.36
CA THR A 94 -10.32 -0.38 3.00
C THR A 94 -9.99 -0.35 1.51
N SER A 95 -9.59 -1.48 0.93
CA SER A 95 -9.31 -1.57 -0.51
C SER A 95 -10.57 -1.32 -1.36
N GLY A 96 -11.73 -1.82 -0.94
CA GLY A 96 -13.01 -1.54 -1.59
C GLY A 96 -13.39 -0.07 -1.50
N PHE A 97 -13.23 0.55 -0.34
CA PHE A 97 -13.51 1.97 -0.18
C PHE A 97 -12.64 2.85 -1.09
N VAL A 98 -11.35 2.51 -1.25
CA VAL A 98 -10.45 3.23 -2.15
C VAL A 98 -10.88 3.05 -3.61
N ARG A 99 -11.14 1.81 -4.05
CA ARG A 99 -11.64 1.51 -5.40
C ARG A 99 -12.90 2.30 -5.70
N ASP A 100 -13.88 2.24 -4.80
CA ASP A 100 -15.17 2.90 -4.96
C ASP A 100 -15.03 4.42 -4.94
N TYR A 101 -14.11 4.98 -4.13
CA TYR A 101 -13.81 6.41 -4.15
C TYR A 101 -13.34 6.88 -5.54
N PHE A 102 -12.42 6.15 -6.19
CA PHE A 102 -11.94 6.51 -7.53
C PHE A 102 -13.05 6.41 -8.58
N LYS A 103 -13.89 5.37 -8.47
CA LYS A 103 -15.07 5.19 -9.33
C LYS A 103 -16.08 6.32 -9.17
N ASP A 104 -16.51 6.59 -7.95
CA ASP A 104 -17.58 7.54 -7.67
C ASP A 104 -17.15 9.00 -7.90
N THR A 105 -15.88 9.31 -7.65
CA THR A 105 -15.36 10.68 -7.76
C THR A 105 -14.88 11.01 -9.18
N PHE A 106 -14.23 10.06 -9.85
CA PHE A 106 -13.54 10.31 -11.12
C PHE A 106 -14.08 9.47 -12.29
N GLY A 107 -15.02 8.55 -12.05
CA GLY A 107 -15.52 7.64 -13.09
C GLY A 107 -14.49 6.60 -13.51
N LEU A 108 -13.47 6.33 -12.69
CA LEU A 108 -12.43 5.37 -12.99
C LEU A 108 -12.92 3.95 -12.70
N ASP A 109 -12.88 3.07 -13.70
CA ASP A 109 -13.25 1.67 -13.51
C ASP A 109 -12.09 0.90 -12.86
N SER A 110 -12.15 0.75 -11.54
CA SER A 110 -11.07 0.24 -10.69
C SER A 110 -9.78 1.10 -10.75
N ILE A 111 -8.61 0.50 -10.54
CA ILE A 111 -7.31 1.19 -10.39
C ILE A 111 -6.71 1.57 -11.74
N ASP A 112 -6.95 0.79 -12.79
CA ASP A 112 -6.39 1.00 -14.12
C ASP A 112 -7.36 1.69 -15.10
N GLY A 113 -8.61 1.87 -14.71
CA GLY A 113 -9.68 2.40 -15.55
C GLY A 113 -10.32 1.38 -16.49
N ASN A 114 -9.98 0.09 -16.38
CA ASN A 114 -10.52 -1.01 -17.19
C ASN A 114 -10.93 -2.22 -16.35
N GLY A 115 -11.25 -2.02 -15.07
CA GLY A 115 -11.79 -3.08 -14.22
C GLY A 115 -10.74 -4.01 -13.60
N LEU A 116 -9.46 -3.59 -13.49
CA LEU A 116 -8.43 -4.40 -12.83
C LEU A 116 -8.87 -4.87 -11.44
N ASP A 117 -8.78 -6.17 -11.17
CA ASP A 117 -9.10 -6.72 -9.86
C ASP A 117 -8.17 -6.18 -8.77
N VAL A 118 -8.73 -5.93 -7.59
CA VAL A 118 -8.03 -5.33 -6.45
C VAL A 118 -7.53 -6.44 -5.53
N ILE A 119 -6.24 -6.75 -5.64
CA ILE A 119 -5.62 -7.88 -4.96
C ILE A 119 -4.78 -7.40 -3.78
N SER A 120 -5.04 -7.98 -2.61
CA SER A 120 -4.42 -7.61 -1.33
C SER A 120 -3.84 -8.81 -0.61
N ASN A 121 -2.55 -8.77 -0.34
CA ASN A 121 -1.81 -9.83 0.37
C ASN A 121 -1.51 -9.38 1.80
N ILE A 122 -2.16 -10.01 2.78
CA ILE A 122 -1.98 -9.75 4.22
C ILE A 122 -1.00 -10.74 4.84
N HIS A 123 -0.57 -10.47 6.08
CA HIS A 123 0.36 -11.33 6.84
C HIS A 123 1.65 -11.65 6.08
N TYR A 124 2.15 -10.68 5.31
CA TYR A 124 3.34 -10.88 4.51
C TYR A 124 4.59 -10.88 5.38
N GLY A 125 5.34 -11.97 5.32
CA GLY A 125 6.53 -12.18 6.15
C GLY A 125 6.25 -12.13 7.65
N GLN A 126 7.30 -12.29 8.45
CA GLN A 126 7.20 -12.23 9.90
C GLN A 126 7.68 -10.88 10.42
N ALA A 127 6.81 -10.18 11.17
CA ALA A 127 7.08 -8.85 11.72
C ALA A 127 7.58 -7.88 10.63
N TYR A 128 6.89 -7.86 9.50
CA TYR A 128 7.34 -7.11 8.33
C TYR A 128 6.90 -5.64 8.44
N ASN A 129 7.87 -4.72 8.48
CA ASN A 129 7.64 -3.30 8.69
C ASN A 129 7.47 -2.52 7.40
N ASN A 130 6.54 -2.93 6.54
CA ASN A 130 6.23 -2.18 5.32
C ASN A 130 4.90 -2.61 4.66
N ALA A 131 4.45 -1.80 3.73
CA ALA A 131 3.46 -2.14 2.71
C ALA A 131 3.87 -1.54 1.36
N PHE A 132 3.37 -2.09 0.25
CA PHE A 132 3.75 -1.65 -1.09
C PHE A 132 2.78 -2.08 -2.22
N TRP A 133 2.68 -1.24 -3.27
CA TRP A 133 2.27 -1.60 -4.64
C TRP A 133 3.45 -2.15 -5.45
N ASP A 134 3.38 -3.41 -5.84
CA ASP A 134 4.44 -4.06 -6.61
C ASP A 134 4.34 -3.89 -8.13
N GLY A 135 3.34 -3.15 -8.60
CA GLY A 135 3.01 -3.01 -10.03
C GLY A 135 1.71 -3.71 -10.42
N ASP A 136 1.26 -4.68 -9.63
CA ASP A 136 0.09 -5.51 -9.93
C ASP A 136 -0.83 -5.73 -8.72
N GLU A 137 -0.26 -5.88 -7.53
CA GLU A 137 -1.02 -6.21 -6.32
C GLU A 137 -0.46 -5.52 -5.07
N MET A 138 -1.29 -5.47 -4.03
CA MET A 138 -0.94 -4.93 -2.71
C MET A 138 -0.36 -5.99 -1.79
N THR A 139 0.57 -5.56 -0.95
CA THR A 139 1.15 -6.41 0.08
C THR A 139 1.36 -5.62 1.37
N TYR A 140 0.96 -6.22 2.49
CA TYR A 140 0.98 -5.61 3.81
C TYR A 140 1.67 -6.53 4.80
N GLY A 141 2.63 -5.98 5.53
CA GLY A 141 3.13 -6.61 6.75
C GLY A 141 2.24 -6.33 7.96
N ASP A 142 2.43 -7.13 9.00
CA ASP A 142 1.74 -6.94 10.28
C ASP A 142 2.43 -5.93 11.21
N GLY A 143 3.61 -5.43 10.82
CA GLY A 143 4.47 -4.69 11.73
C GLY A 143 5.10 -5.60 12.80
N ASP A 144 6.03 -5.06 13.57
CA ASP A 144 6.70 -5.77 14.65
C ASP A 144 6.03 -5.61 16.02
N GLY A 145 5.02 -4.74 16.11
CA GLY A 145 4.37 -4.37 17.36
C GLY A 145 5.25 -3.50 18.27
N GLU A 146 6.47 -3.17 17.84
CA GLU A 146 7.40 -2.31 18.56
C GLU A 146 7.36 -0.91 17.97
N GLU A 147 7.65 -0.72 16.69
CA GLU A 147 7.62 0.56 15.99
C GLU A 147 6.43 0.67 15.05
N PHE A 148 5.99 -0.46 14.50
CA PHE A 148 4.91 -0.50 13.53
C PHE A 148 3.84 -1.52 13.91
N THR A 149 2.59 -1.21 13.55
CA THR A 149 1.44 -2.09 13.65
C THR A 149 0.97 -2.53 12.26
N ASN A 150 -0.18 -3.21 12.18
CA ASN A 150 -0.69 -3.80 10.96
C ASN A 150 -0.96 -2.76 9.86
N PHE A 151 -0.28 -2.91 8.72
CA PHE A 151 -0.35 -1.95 7.61
C PHE A 151 -1.64 -2.07 6.79
N ALA A 152 -2.27 -3.25 6.75
CA ALA A 152 -3.49 -3.48 5.96
C ALA A 152 -4.72 -2.76 6.54
N SER A 153 -4.65 -2.39 7.83
CA SER A 153 -5.75 -1.77 8.56
C SER A 153 -5.79 -0.25 8.44
N ALA A 154 -4.72 0.36 7.93
CA ALA A 154 -4.56 1.80 7.82
C ALA A 154 -5.07 2.32 6.47
N ILE A 155 -6.21 3.03 6.50
CA ILE A 155 -6.89 3.48 5.27
C ILE A 155 -6.04 4.43 4.42
N ASP A 156 -5.26 5.32 5.03
CA ASP A 156 -4.36 6.23 4.32
C ASP A 156 -3.21 5.47 3.66
N VAL A 157 -2.66 4.45 4.33
CA VAL A 157 -1.63 3.56 3.75
C VAL A 157 -2.19 2.77 2.58
N VAL A 158 -3.36 2.14 2.73
CA VAL A 158 -4.01 1.39 1.64
C VAL A 158 -4.33 2.30 0.46
N ALA A 159 -4.85 3.50 0.74
CA ALA A 159 -5.13 4.52 -0.28
C ALA A 159 -3.85 5.02 -0.99
N HIS A 160 -2.78 5.26 -0.24
CA HIS A 160 -1.47 5.65 -0.79
C HIS A 160 -0.93 4.58 -1.75
N GLU A 161 -0.95 3.31 -1.34
CA GLU A 161 -0.43 2.22 -2.16
C GLU A 161 -1.29 1.99 -3.43
N LEU A 162 -2.62 2.02 -3.33
CA LEU A 162 -3.48 1.91 -4.52
C LEU A 162 -3.39 3.12 -5.45
N ALA A 163 -3.14 4.32 -4.92
CA ALA A 163 -2.91 5.53 -5.71
C ALA A 163 -1.62 5.46 -6.55
N HIS A 164 -0.63 4.65 -6.15
CA HIS A 164 0.49 4.33 -7.03
C HIS A 164 0.07 3.54 -8.26
N GLY A 165 -0.88 2.62 -8.12
CA GLY A 165 -1.49 1.90 -9.24
C GLY A 165 -2.19 2.87 -10.20
N VAL A 166 -3.03 3.77 -9.67
CA VAL A 166 -3.69 4.81 -10.48
C VAL A 166 -2.68 5.68 -11.22
N THR A 167 -1.63 6.12 -10.52
CA THR A 167 -0.55 6.91 -11.13
C THR A 167 0.16 6.14 -12.23
N GLN A 168 0.44 4.85 -12.01
CA GLN A 168 1.07 3.95 -12.97
C GLN A 168 0.24 3.82 -14.26
N PHE A 169 -1.07 3.56 -14.16
CA PHE A 169 -1.91 3.32 -15.35
C PHE A 169 -2.32 4.59 -16.09
N LEU A 170 -2.36 5.75 -15.41
CA LEU A 170 -2.78 7.01 -16.04
C LEU A 170 -1.61 7.86 -16.54
N SER A 171 -0.70 8.26 -15.64
CA SER A 171 0.36 9.23 -15.97
C SER A 171 1.74 8.60 -16.11
N ASN A 172 1.92 7.39 -15.58
CA ASN A 172 3.15 6.61 -15.58
C ASN A 172 4.40 7.44 -15.22
N LEU A 173 4.27 8.26 -14.16
CA LEU A 173 5.37 9.09 -13.67
C LEU A 173 6.55 8.20 -13.26
N GLU A 174 7.69 8.39 -13.92
CA GLU A 174 8.93 7.70 -13.57
C GLU A 174 9.22 7.90 -12.09
N TYR A 175 9.57 6.82 -11.40
CA TYR A 175 9.82 6.87 -9.97
C TYR A 175 11.26 7.35 -9.69
N GLN A 176 11.58 8.56 -10.13
CA GLN A 176 12.89 9.18 -10.02
C GLN A 176 12.80 10.70 -9.97
N SER A 177 13.64 11.34 -9.15
CA SER A 177 13.78 12.80 -9.12
C SER A 177 12.43 13.51 -8.92
N GLN A 178 12.11 14.55 -9.70
CA GLN A 178 10.85 15.30 -9.55
C GLN A 178 9.62 14.47 -9.93
N PRO A 179 9.61 13.67 -11.01
CA PRO A 179 8.52 12.73 -11.29
C PRO A 179 8.23 11.75 -10.15
N GLY A 180 9.27 11.22 -9.51
CA GLY A 180 9.12 10.34 -8.35
C GLY A 180 8.55 11.06 -7.13
N ALA A 181 9.01 12.28 -6.87
CA ALA A 181 8.44 13.10 -5.80
C ALA A 181 6.97 13.46 -6.04
N LEU A 182 6.58 13.69 -7.31
CA LEU A 182 5.17 13.89 -7.68
C LEU A 182 4.35 12.61 -7.52
N ASN A 183 4.91 11.45 -7.87
CA ASN A 183 4.26 10.15 -7.68
C ASN A 183 3.91 9.91 -6.20
N GLU A 184 4.88 10.10 -5.30
CA GLU A 184 4.66 10.06 -3.85
C GLU A 184 3.65 11.11 -3.38
N HIS A 185 3.77 12.34 -3.88
CA HIS A 185 2.87 13.43 -3.50
C HIS A 185 1.41 13.12 -3.86
N PHE A 186 1.15 12.59 -5.06
CA PHE A 186 -0.20 12.19 -5.45
C PHE A 186 -0.75 11.08 -4.55
N SER A 187 0.07 10.08 -4.21
CA SER A 187 -0.32 9.03 -3.28
C SER A 187 -0.65 9.56 -1.88
N ASP A 188 0.12 10.51 -1.34
CA ASP A 188 -0.18 11.16 -0.05
C ASP A 188 -1.45 12.04 -0.10
N VAL A 189 -1.67 12.76 -1.21
CA VAL A 189 -2.88 13.58 -1.41
C VAL A 189 -4.12 12.69 -1.40
N PHE A 190 -4.12 11.59 -2.17
CA PHE A 190 -5.24 10.65 -2.18
C PHE A 190 -5.37 9.90 -0.86
N GLY A 191 -4.26 9.49 -0.24
CA GLY A 191 -4.25 8.90 1.09
C GLY A 191 -4.97 9.78 2.12
N THR A 192 -4.62 11.07 2.14
CA THR A 192 -5.23 12.06 3.02
C THR A 192 -6.72 12.27 2.73
N ILE A 193 -7.08 12.51 1.46
CA ILE A 193 -8.48 12.80 1.09
C ILE A 193 -9.38 11.59 1.37
N ILE A 194 -8.91 10.38 1.03
CA ILE A 194 -9.67 9.15 1.23
C ILE A 194 -9.82 8.86 2.72
N LYS A 195 -8.76 9.01 3.53
CA LYS A 195 -8.84 8.90 5.00
C LYS A 195 -9.91 9.84 5.57
N GLN A 196 -9.91 11.11 5.16
CA GLN A 196 -10.91 12.08 5.61
C GLN A 196 -12.34 11.65 5.22
N LYS A 197 -12.54 11.15 4.00
CA LYS A 197 -13.86 10.66 3.55
C LYS A 197 -14.29 9.42 4.31
N TYR A 198 -13.38 8.47 4.51
CA TYR A 198 -13.61 7.23 5.23
C TYR A 198 -14.01 7.48 6.69
N LEU A 199 -13.30 8.38 7.37
CA LEU A 199 -13.57 8.79 8.75
C LEU A 199 -14.70 9.83 8.88
N LYS A 200 -15.27 10.28 7.75
CA LYS A 200 -16.31 11.32 7.69
C LYS A 200 -15.90 12.64 8.36
N GLN A 201 -14.63 13.02 8.19
CA GLN A 201 -14.03 14.20 8.78
C GLN A 201 -14.21 15.44 7.90
N ASN A 202 -14.29 16.58 8.57
CA ASN A 202 -14.17 17.91 7.96
C ASN A 202 -12.68 18.32 7.87
N ILE A 203 -12.38 19.35 7.07
CA ILE A 203 -11.01 19.90 6.94
C ILE A 203 -10.39 20.27 8.29
N SER A 204 -11.20 20.80 9.23
CA SER A 204 -10.75 21.22 10.56
C SER A 204 -10.52 20.05 11.53
N GLU A 205 -11.02 18.86 11.22
CA GLU A 205 -10.89 17.66 12.05
C GLU A 205 -9.80 16.72 11.52
N ALA A 206 -9.43 16.86 10.25
CA ALA A 206 -8.37 16.08 9.63
C ALA A 206 -7.02 16.34 10.29
N ASP A 207 -6.28 15.27 10.56
CA ASP A 207 -4.94 15.34 11.14
C ASP A 207 -3.86 15.79 10.15
N TRP A 208 -4.07 15.56 8.85
CA TRP A 208 -3.08 15.79 7.77
C TRP A 208 -1.81 14.96 7.93
N LEU A 209 -1.91 13.81 8.59
CA LEU A 209 -0.81 12.88 8.82
C LEU A 209 -0.94 11.67 7.90
N ILE A 210 0.21 11.16 7.46
CA ILE A 210 0.30 9.91 6.70
C ILE A 210 1.00 8.86 7.55
N GLY A 211 0.34 7.72 7.73
CA GLY A 211 0.84 6.57 8.49
C GLY A 211 0.85 6.80 9.99
N ASP A 212 0.00 7.67 10.52
CA ASP A 212 -0.21 7.84 11.97
C ASP A 212 -0.80 6.59 12.62
N SER A 213 -1.68 5.89 11.90
CA SER A 213 -2.37 4.70 12.40
C SER A 213 -1.50 3.43 12.44
N ILE A 214 -0.34 3.46 11.78
CA ILE A 214 0.61 2.32 11.75
C ILE A 214 1.81 2.50 12.67
N VAL A 215 2.03 3.69 13.24
CA VAL A 215 3.15 3.91 14.16
C VAL A 215 2.70 3.68 15.60
N THR A 216 3.58 3.12 16.42
CA THR A 216 3.35 2.91 17.85
C THR A 216 3.83 4.11 18.67
N GLU A 217 3.60 4.07 19.99
CA GLU A 217 4.19 5.05 20.92
C GLU A 217 5.74 5.01 20.99
N ALA A 218 6.37 3.89 20.60
CA ALA A 218 7.83 3.77 20.61
C ALA A 218 8.46 4.31 19.32
N PHE A 219 7.68 4.50 18.25
CA PHE A 219 8.15 5.15 17.04
C PHE A 219 8.57 6.60 17.36
N PRO A 220 9.71 7.08 16.84
CA PRO A 220 10.21 8.43 17.14
C PRO A 220 9.49 9.53 16.33
N GLY A 221 8.16 9.59 16.44
CA GLY A 221 7.27 10.51 15.73
C GLY A 221 5.80 10.16 15.95
N VAL A 222 4.89 10.95 15.38
CA VAL A 222 3.43 10.70 15.44
C VAL A 222 2.88 10.13 14.13
N ALA A 223 3.69 10.12 13.07
CA ALA A 223 3.35 9.66 11.73
C ALA A 223 4.63 9.52 10.88
N LEU A 224 4.52 8.96 9.68
CA LEU A 224 5.62 8.92 8.72
C LEU A 224 5.86 10.28 8.06
N ARG A 225 4.78 11.01 7.72
CA ARG A 225 4.80 12.31 7.05
C ARG A 225 3.67 13.21 7.55
N SER A 226 3.81 14.52 7.32
CA SER A 226 2.86 15.60 7.62
C SER A 226 2.92 16.66 6.52
#